data_AF-A0A7V4LRY9-F1
#
_entry.id   AF-A0A7V4LRY9-F1
#
_cell.length_a   1.000
_cell.length_b   1.000
_cell.length_c   1.000
_cell.angle_alpha   90.00
_cell.angle_beta   90.00
_cell.angle_gamma   90.00
#
_symmetry.space_group_name_H-M   'P 1'
#
loop_
_entity.id
_entity.type
_entity.pdbx_description
1 polymer ?
#
loop_
_entity_poly.entity_id
_entity_poly.type
_entity_poly.pdbx_seq_one_letter_code
_entity_poly.pdbx_strand_id
1 'polypeptide(L)'
;MAAHSTELTVTLAGGLFLRDAPIVDGPTLVLDVSRTGDRWERVWGFAGDFHINSPHPGRVVTGQISDDRIQLTLEMDIQSGSWARGGRATYKVDLKRETHGAATVRERSGAGAFHGTLPLADARGSVFSGTYAGEFRGVPVTGTATAAFKPAPASLAAGFVAPQPGEHPRLLFRKSNLAALREKAKTPLGEAALAKMGWSNEKETDVVGLGLKYQLTGDRKYAEKAILGVEKLMAGWLYCDQYGNNVGDRAAKMAIAFDLCHDAWPEAFKRRVRRYLLFVADNVWHHHRKMHQGINWHFCSNWSAPIHSGLGMSGLALWGEPGEEPAKPDAPNSGAVIPPASGYRPGKGVPVVTFQSDEMPNDWLCLSPLPWEETGDPLAPLGGVARAQPEPGPRVTFAGQTETFRRLTRETNGGYWAHTNYTRGEDALDITIVSRRVNFSHSYFFTVVSNDALRWVRIATDYGPAKLYLNGVSLKDGDSARLTPGLYPVMVHAPLDWCNSW
;
A
#
# COMPACT_ATOMS: atom_id res chain seq x y z
N MET A 1 31.84 -4.30 -14.26
CA MET A 1 31.35 -3.16 -15.07
C MET A 1 29.89 -2.93 -14.66
N ALA A 2 29.54 -1.74 -14.18
CA ALA A 2 28.14 -1.42 -13.89
C ALA A 2 27.34 -1.52 -15.19
N ALA A 3 26.21 -2.22 -15.18
CA ALA A 3 25.34 -2.26 -16.34
C ALA A 3 24.92 -0.82 -16.70
N HIS A 4 25.08 -0.42 -17.97
CA HIS A 4 24.63 0.88 -18.41
C HIS A 4 23.10 0.98 -18.21
N SER A 5 22.67 1.95 -17.41
CA SER A 5 21.26 2.31 -17.23
C SER A 5 20.88 3.39 -18.25
N THR A 6 19.73 3.21 -18.90
CA THR A 6 19.08 4.22 -19.72
C THR A 6 17.82 4.67 -19.01
N GLU A 7 17.70 5.98 -18.75
CA GLU A 7 16.54 6.57 -18.08
C GLU A 7 15.89 7.62 -18.98
N LEU A 8 14.58 7.52 -19.12
CA LEU A 8 13.74 8.35 -19.98
C LEU A 8 12.59 8.92 -19.15
N THR A 9 12.33 10.21 -19.33
CA THR A 9 11.03 10.80 -18.98
C THR A 9 10.17 10.79 -20.23
N VAL A 10 9.02 10.12 -20.20
CA VAL A 10 8.04 10.09 -21.30
C VAL A 10 6.77 10.82 -20.86
N THR A 11 6.29 11.77 -21.64
CA THR A 11 5.10 12.57 -21.33
C THR A 11 4.00 12.28 -22.33
N LEU A 12 2.81 11.90 -21.84
CA LEU A 12 1.62 11.62 -22.66
C LEU A 12 0.55 12.70 -22.38
N ALA A 13 0.40 13.67 -23.28
CA ALA A 13 -0.60 14.71 -23.14
C ALA A 13 -2.01 14.14 -23.35
N GLY A 14 -2.93 14.39 -22.41
CA GLY A 14 -4.29 13.80 -22.46
C GLY A 14 -4.32 12.28 -22.25
N GLY A 15 -3.26 11.69 -21.70
CA GLY A 15 -3.14 10.24 -21.51
C GLY A 15 -4.17 9.64 -20.55
N LEU A 16 -4.84 10.50 -19.77
CA LEU A 16 -5.87 10.15 -18.81
C LEU A 16 -7.08 11.09 -18.95
N PHE A 17 -8.17 10.75 -18.28
CA PHE A 17 -9.36 11.60 -18.18
C PHE A 17 -10.06 11.39 -16.84
N LEU A 18 -10.61 12.45 -16.24
CA LEU A 18 -11.20 12.40 -14.89
C LEU A 18 -12.59 11.75 -14.85
N ARG A 19 -13.42 12.02 -15.86
CA ARG A 19 -14.84 11.60 -15.91
C ARG A 19 -15.00 10.33 -16.74
N ASP A 20 -16.05 10.22 -17.55
CA ASP A 20 -16.36 9.00 -18.31
C ASP A 20 -15.75 8.99 -19.71
N ALA A 21 -15.26 10.13 -20.19
CA ALA A 21 -14.69 10.27 -21.52
C ALA A 21 -13.44 11.17 -21.55
N PRO A 22 -12.54 10.97 -22.54
CA PRO A 22 -11.45 11.89 -22.83
C PRO A 22 -11.95 13.29 -23.15
N ILE A 23 -11.18 14.30 -22.75
CA ILE A 23 -11.40 15.70 -23.12
C ILE A 23 -10.15 16.24 -23.82
N VAL A 24 -10.34 17.27 -24.64
CA VAL A 24 -9.22 18.05 -25.18
C VAL A 24 -8.44 18.62 -23.99
N ASP A 25 -7.11 18.47 -24.01
CA ASP A 25 -6.22 18.86 -22.89
C ASP A 25 -6.52 18.12 -21.56
N GLY A 26 -6.90 16.84 -21.64
CA GLY A 26 -7.03 15.98 -20.46
C GLY A 26 -5.72 15.82 -19.68
N PRO A 27 -5.77 15.27 -18.45
CA PRO A 27 -4.58 15.15 -17.60
C PRO A 27 -3.38 14.50 -18.29
N THR A 28 -2.22 15.10 -18.07
CA THR A 28 -0.94 14.64 -18.63
C THR A 28 -0.33 13.56 -17.75
N LEU A 29 0.03 12.44 -18.36
CA LEU A 29 0.73 11.34 -17.68
C LEU A 29 2.24 11.43 -17.98
N VAL A 30 3.03 11.72 -16.95
CA VAL A 30 4.50 11.73 -16.99
C VAL A 30 5.00 10.40 -16.47
N LEU A 31 5.86 9.74 -17.23
CA LEU A 31 6.33 8.38 -16.98
C LEU A 31 7.84 8.37 -16.81
N ASP A 32 8.30 7.71 -15.77
CA ASP A 32 9.69 7.35 -15.58
C ASP A 32 9.91 5.93 -16.13
N VAL A 33 10.74 5.83 -17.17
CA VAL A 33 11.01 4.59 -17.88
C VAL A 33 12.51 4.32 -17.81
N SER A 34 12.90 3.16 -17.28
CA SER A 34 14.31 2.78 -17.15
C SER A 34 14.61 1.42 -17.76
N ARG A 35 15.81 1.27 -18.32
CA ARG A 35 16.34 0.03 -18.86
C ARG A 35 17.76 -0.21 -18.34
N THR A 36 17.99 -1.35 -17.68
CA THR A 36 19.30 -1.78 -17.20
C THR A 36 19.84 -2.88 -18.11
N GLY A 37 20.85 -2.58 -18.93
CA GLY A 37 21.28 -3.50 -19.99
C GLY A 37 20.13 -3.80 -20.94
N ASP A 38 19.73 -5.07 -21.06
CA ASP A 38 18.59 -5.49 -21.90
C ASP A 38 17.25 -5.59 -21.16
N ARG A 39 17.25 -5.39 -19.84
CA ARG A 39 16.06 -5.52 -19.00
C ARG A 39 15.35 -4.18 -18.85
N TRP A 40 14.06 -4.14 -19.19
CA TRP A 40 13.19 -3.04 -18.79
C TRP A 40 12.83 -3.14 -17.31
N GLU A 41 12.97 -2.02 -16.60
CA GLU A 41 12.54 -1.91 -15.22
C GLU A 41 11.05 -1.54 -15.12
N ARG A 42 10.53 -1.47 -13.91
CA ARG A 42 9.17 -0.97 -13.63
C ARG A 42 9.03 0.48 -14.12
N VAL A 43 7.89 0.78 -14.73
CA VAL A 43 7.52 2.14 -15.12
C VAL A 43 6.76 2.80 -13.99
N TRP A 44 7.05 4.08 -13.72
CA TRP A 44 6.33 4.86 -12.72
C TRP A 44 5.69 6.08 -13.36
N GLY A 45 4.36 6.15 -13.31
CA GLY A 45 3.57 7.26 -13.85
C GLY A 45 3.13 8.26 -12.79
N PHE A 46 3.06 9.53 -13.17
CA PHE A 46 2.63 10.64 -12.34
C PHE A 46 1.78 11.57 -13.19
N ALA A 47 0.65 12.03 -12.65
CA ALA A 47 -0.24 12.93 -13.36
C ALA A 47 -0.73 14.01 -12.41
N GLY A 48 -0.09 15.18 -12.45
CA GLY A 48 -0.36 16.33 -11.56
C GLY A 48 -1.83 16.75 -11.51
N ASP A 49 -2.48 16.71 -12.67
CA ASP A 49 -3.87 17.15 -12.87
C ASP A 49 -4.88 15.98 -12.84
N PHE A 50 -4.40 14.75 -12.62
CA PHE A 50 -5.24 13.58 -12.36
C PHE A 50 -5.21 13.30 -10.86
N HIS A 51 -6.30 13.67 -10.18
CA HIS A 51 -6.42 13.76 -8.72
C HIS A 51 -5.44 12.90 -7.86
N ILE A 52 -4.63 13.62 -7.05
CA ILE A 52 -3.61 13.19 -6.07
C ILE A 52 -2.55 12.23 -6.62
N ASN A 53 -1.39 12.84 -6.90
CA ASN A 53 -0.03 12.36 -7.22
C ASN A 53 0.43 11.05 -6.53
N SER A 54 -0.32 9.97 -6.64
CA SER A 54 0.12 8.62 -6.31
C SER A 54 0.86 8.06 -7.52
N PRO A 55 1.99 7.36 -7.33
CA PRO A 55 2.64 6.68 -8.44
C PRO A 55 1.68 5.69 -9.09
N HIS A 56 1.63 5.71 -10.40
CA HIS A 56 0.93 4.72 -11.20
C HIS A 56 1.95 3.68 -11.64
N PRO A 57 2.02 2.50 -11.00
CA PRO A 57 2.97 1.48 -11.39
C PRO A 57 2.60 0.93 -12.77
N GLY A 58 3.61 0.56 -13.54
CA GLY A 58 3.43 -0.07 -14.84
C GLY A 58 4.65 -0.83 -15.30
N ARG A 59 4.62 -1.27 -16.55
CA ARG A 59 5.71 -2.00 -17.19
C ARG A 59 5.80 -1.67 -18.67
N VAL A 60 7.02 -1.79 -19.20
CA VAL A 60 7.24 -1.86 -20.64
C VAL A 60 6.96 -3.30 -21.08
N VAL A 61 6.00 -3.48 -21.96
CA VAL A 61 5.69 -4.79 -22.58
C VAL A 61 6.67 -5.07 -23.71
N THR A 62 6.88 -4.07 -24.56
CA THR A 62 7.90 -4.08 -25.63
C THR A 62 8.50 -2.68 -25.75
N GLY A 63 9.78 -2.60 -26.13
CA GLY A 63 10.44 -1.31 -26.29
C GLY A 63 11.66 -1.39 -27.19
N GLN A 64 11.78 -0.42 -28.09
CA GLN A 64 12.93 -0.21 -28.96
C GLN A 64 13.37 1.24 -28.86
N ILE A 65 14.66 1.45 -28.62
CA ILE A 65 15.31 2.76 -28.60
C ILE A 65 16.44 2.70 -29.63
N SER A 66 16.37 3.58 -30.63
CA SER A 66 17.48 3.90 -31.53
C SER A 66 17.91 5.35 -31.30
N ASP A 67 18.92 5.80 -32.04
CA ASP A 67 19.30 7.21 -32.01
C ASP A 67 18.12 8.08 -32.47
N ASP A 68 17.44 7.75 -33.55
CA ASP A 68 16.43 8.60 -34.17
C ASP A 68 14.99 8.31 -33.74
N ARG A 69 14.72 7.22 -33.02
CA ARG A 69 13.36 6.77 -32.72
C ARG A 69 13.23 6.08 -31.36
N ILE A 70 12.09 6.29 -30.71
CA ILE A 70 11.67 5.56 -29.50
C ILE A 70 10.30 4.95 -29.77
N GLN A 71 10.17 3.64 -29.57
CA GLN A 71 8.90 2.93 -29.68
C GLN A 71 8.68 2.12 -28.41
N LEU A 72 7.56 2.35 -27.71
CA LEU A 72 7.24 1.69 -26.45
C LEU A 72 5.80 1.17 -26.47
N THR A 73 5.58 -0.03 -25.95
CA THR A 73 4.26 -0.49 -25.52
C THR A 73 4.25 -0.58 -24.01
N LEU A 74 3.33 0.13 -23.38
CA LEU A 74 3.25 0.29 -21.93
C LEU A 74 1.93 -0.27 -21.41
N GLU A 75 1.98 -0.89 -20.23
CA GLU A 75 0.81 -1.21 -19.42
C GLU A 75 0.94 -0.54 -18.06
N MET A 76 -0.09 0.20 -17.67
CA MET A 76 -0.13 0.95 -16.41
C MET A 76 -1.33 0.51 -15.57
N ASP A 77 -1.14 0.51 -14.25
CA ASP A 77 -2.21 0.47 -13.26
C ASP A 77 -2.38 1.87 -12.66
N ILE A 78 -3.30 2.64 -13.23
CA ILE A 78 -3.59 3.99 -12.78
C ILE A 78 -4.35 3.90 -11.47
N GLN A 79 -3.77 4.47 -10.42
CA GLN A 79 -4.36 4.41 -9.09
C GLN A 79 -5.60 5.32 -9.00
N SER A 80 -6.67 4.82 -8.38
CA SER A 80 -7.85 5.64 -8.05
C SER A 80 -7.58 6.51 -6.83
N GLY A 81 -8.15 7.71 -6.82
CA GLY A 81 -8.28 8.55 -5.63
C GLY A 81 -9.74 8.84 -5.30
N SER A 82 -10.00 9.63 -4.25
CA SER A 82 -11.36 9.95 -3.79
C SER A 82 -12.22 10.71 -4.82
N TRP A 83 -11.60 11.28 -5.86
CA TRP A 83 -12.28 12.14 -6.85
C TRP A 83 -12.00 11.77 -8.31
N ALA A 84 -11.12 10.79 -8.56
CA ALA A 84 -10.83 10.29 -9.90
C ALA A 84 -10.74 8.77 -9.89
N ARG A 85 -11.48 8.15 -10.81
CA ARG A 85 -11.48 6.70 -10.98
C ARG A 85 -10.23 6.30 -11.77
N GLY A 86 -9.35 5.55 -11.13
CA GLY A 86 -8.23 4.88 -11.76
C GLY A 86 -8.66 3.63 -12.54
N GLY A 87 -7.70 2.84 -12.99
CA GLY A 87 -7.91 1.62 -13.73
C GLY A 87 -6.75 1.26 -14.64
N ARG A 88 -6.92 0.19 -15.40
CA ARG A 88 -5.92 -0.25 -16.36
C ARG A 88 -5.79 0.75 -17.50
N ALA A 89 -4.55 1.01 -17.90
CA ALA A 89 -4.25 1.74 -19.11
C ALA A 89 -3.20 1.02 -19.95
N THR A 90 -3.29 1.19 -21.27
CA THR A 90 -2.30 0.70 -22.23
C THR A 90 -1.94 1.82 -23.19
N TYR A 91 -0.66 1.90 -23.58
CA TYR A 91 -0.18 2.94 -24.50
C TYR A 91 0.83 2.36 -25.48
N LYS A 92 0.65 2.65 -26.76
CA LYS A 92 1.64 2.47 -27.82
C LYS A 92 2.19 3.85 -28.17
N VAL A 93 3.46 4.07 -27.88
CA VAL A 93 4.15 5.35 -28.02
C VAL A 93 5.15 5.23 -29.17
N ASP A 94 5.14 6.21 -30.08
CA ASP A 94 6.06 6.27 -31.23
C ASP A 94 6.59 7.69 -31.38
N LEU A 95 7.88 7.87 -31.12
CA LEU A 95 8.55 9.17 -31.06
C LEU A 95 9.74 9.19 -32.01
N LYS A 96 9.95 10.33 -32.64
CA LYS A 96 11.13 10.60 -33.46
C LYS A 96 11.96 11.70 -32.81
N ARG A 97 13.27 11.63 -32.97
CA ARG A 97 14.18 12.68 -32.51
C ARG A 97 13.85 13.99 -33.21
N GLU A 98 13.76 15.06 -32.44
CA GLU A 98 13.66 16.40 -32.99
C GLU A 98 14.99 16.80 -33.63
N THR A 99 14.97 17.13 -34.91
CA THR A 99 16.09 17.82 -35.55
C THR A 99 16.17 19.23 -34.99
N HIS A 100 17.26 19.57 -34.30
CA HIS A 100 17.51 20.91 -33.78
C HIS A 100 17.41 21.97 -34.89
N GLY A 101 16.23 22.57 -34.99
CA GLY A 101 15.93 23.75 -35.81
C GLY A 101 14.86 24.53 -35.08
N ALA A 102 15.28 25.47 -34.22
CA ALA A 102 14.45 26.44 -33.51
C ALA A 102 13.15 25.88 -32.88
N ALA A 103 13.26 25.35 -31.66
CA ALA A 103 12.09 25.17 -30.80
C ALA A 103 11.42 26.55 -30.59
N THR A 104 10.35 26.82 -31.36
CA THR A 104 9.45 27.92 -31.05
C THR A 104 8.58 27.47 -29.88
N VAL A 105 8.90 27.96 -28.70
CA VAL A 105 8.04 27.88 -27.52
C VAL A 105 6.72 28.56 -27.89
N ARG A 106 5.66 27.77 -28.11
CA ARG A 106 4.30 28.33 -28.23
C ARG A 106 3.83 28.70 -26.84
N GLU A 107 3.88 29.99 -26.51
CA GLU A 107 3.11 30.55 -25.39
C GLU A 107 1.62 30.30 -25.63
N ARG A 108 0.93 29.75 -24.62
CA ARG A 108 -0.53 29.73 -24.57
C ARG A 108 -0.98 30.78 -23.56
N SER A 109 -1.68 31.80 -24.03
CA SER A 109 -2.38 32.78 -23.20
C SER A 109 -3.69 32.16 -22.70
N GLY A 110 -3.82 31.96 -21.39
CA GLY A 110 -5.06 31.49 -20.77
C GLY A 110 -4.82 31.05 -19.32
N ALA A 111 -5.49 31.72 -18.39
CA ALA A 111 -5.29 31.57 -16.95
C ALA A 111 -5.64 30.16 -16.43
N GLY A 112 -4.74 29.55 -15.65
CA GLY A 112 -5.13 28.56 -14.63
C GLY A 112 -4.56 27.15 -14.68
N ALA A 113 -3.46 26.86 -15.38
CA ALA A 113 -2.80 25.55 -15.34
C ALA A 113 -1.35 25.66 -14.81
N PHE A 114 -0.87 24.61 -14.13
CA PHE A 114 0.48 24.54 -13.56
C PHE A 114 1.55 25.00 -14.58
N HIS A 115 2.14 26.16 -14.31
CA HIS A 115 3.25 26.72 -15.08
C HIS A 115 4.56 26.08 -14.59
N GLY A 116 4.98 25.02 -15.25
CA GLY A 116 6.29 24.41 -15.05
C GLY A 116 6.84 23.90 -16.36
N THR A 117 7.49 24.76 -17.14
CA THR A 117 8.39 24.30 -18.20
C THR A 117 9.61 23.72 -17.49
N LEU A 118 9.70 22.40 -17.36
CA LEU A 118 10.96 21.78 -16.94
C LEU A 118 12.00 22.10 -18.02
N PRO A 119 13.13 22.74 -17.69
CA PRO A 119 14.22 22.90 -18.63
C PRO A 119 14.81 21.50 -18.89
N LEU A 120 14.29 20.82 -19.90
CA LEU A 120 14.84 19.57 -20.44
C LEU A 120 16.04 19.92 -21.32
N ALA A 121 17.08 20.51 -20.74
CA ALA A 121 18.31 20.76 -21.45
C ALA A 121 19.50 20.74 -20.49
N ASP A 122 20.32 19.70 -20.55
CA ASP A 122 21.68 19.84 -21.08
C ASP A 122 22.38 18.52 -21.49
N ALA A 123 23.50 18.73 -22.18
CA ALA A 123 24.55 17.84 -22.69
C ALA A 123 24.24 16.77 -23.76
N ARG A 124 22.99 16.30 -23.95
CA ARG A 124 22.65 15.40 -25.08
C ARG A 124 21.40 15.75 -25.90
N GLY A 125 20.73 16.87 -25.64
CA GLY A 125 19.85 17.61 -26.56
C GLY A 125 18.70 16.88 -27.29
N SER A 126 18.48 15.60 -27.03
CA SER A 126 17.60 14.77 -27.88
C SER A 126 16.23 14.75 -27.25
N VAL A 127 15.44 15.78 -27.54
CA VAL A 127 13.99 15.72 -27.34
C VAL A 127 13.42 14.86 -28.45
N PHE A 128 12.56 13.93 -28.08
CA PHE A 128 11.79 13.13 -29.02
C PHE A 128 10.34 13.59 -28.95
N SER A 129 9.68 13.67 -30.09
CA SER A 129 8.25 13.98 -30.17
C SER A 129 7.54 13.07 -31.17
N GLY A 130 6.25 12.89 -30.93
CA GLY A 130 5.42 12.01 -31.73
C GLY A 130 4.04 11.86 -31.12
N THR A 131 3.49 10.67 -31.22
CA THR A 131 2.13 10.39 -30.77
C THR A 131 2.07 9.13 -29.93
N TYR A 132 0.96 8.97 -29.23
CA TYR A 132 0.58 7.71 -28.64
C TYR A 132 -0.87 7.36 -29.00
N ALA A 133 -1.16 6.07 -29.00
CA ALA A 133 -2.52 5.54 -29.04
C ALA A 133 -2.65 4.44 -27.99
N GLY A 134 -3.80 4.36 -27.33
CA GLY A 134 -3.98 3.50 -26.18
C GLY A 134 -5.41 3.42 -25.69
N GLU A 135 -5.57 2.86 -24.50
CA GLU A 135 -6.84 2.77 -23.79
C GLU A 135 -6.65 3.11 -22.32
N PHE A 136 -7.60 3.81 -21.71
CA PHE A 136 -7.69 3.98 -20.27
C PHE A 136 -9.11 3.65 -19.82
N ARG A 137 -9.25 2.71 -18.86
CA ARG A 137 -10.56 2.17 -18.42
C ARG A 137 -11.39 1.60 -19.57
N GLY A 138 -10.74 1.00 -20.57
CA GLY A 138 -11.39 0.46 -21.76
C GLY A 138 -11.89 1.51 -22.75
N VAL A 139 -11.61 2.79 -22.52
CA VAL A 139 -11.95 3.88 -23.45
C VAL A 139 -10.70 4.28 -24.23
N PRO A 140 -10.77 4.36 -25.58
CA PRO A 140 -9.64 4.79 -26.40
C PRO A 140 -9.11 6.18 -26.03
N VAL A 141 -7.80 6.32 -25.97
CA VAL A 141 -7.09 7.60 -25.77
C VAL A 141 -5.97 7.74 -26.81
N THR A 142 -5.82 8.93 -27.35
CA THR A 142 -4.76 9.27 -28.31
C THR A 142 -4.29 10.69 -28.07
N GLY A 143 -3.02 10.97 -28.29
CA GLY A 143 -2.50 12.31 -28.13
C GLY A 143 -1.06 12.45 -28.57
N THR A 144 -0.48 13.61 -28.27
CA THR A 144 0.94 13.86 -28.47
C THR A 144 1.75 13.25 -27.33
N ALA A 145 2.96 12.82 -27.66
CA ALA A 145 3.91 12.35 -26.67
C ALA A 145 5.27 12.99 -26.90
N THR A 146 6.00 13.20 -25.81
CA THR A 146 7.41 13.60 -25.84
C THR A 146 8.24 12.69 -24.96
N ALA A 147 9.54 12.60 -25.26
CA ALA A 147 10.48 11.97 -24.35
C ALA A 147 11.81 12.70 -24.32
N ALA A 148 12.48 12.61 -23.19
CA ALA A 148 13.85 13.08 -23.03
C ALA A 148 14.61 12.08 -22.17
N PHE A 149 15.89 11.85 -22.50
CA PHE A 149 16.78 11.15 -21.60
C PHE A 149 17.00 11.99 -20.35
N LYS A 150 16.96 11.35 -19.18
CA LYS A 150 17.34 12.05 -17.95
C LYS A 150 18.83 12.42 -17.99
N PRO A 151 19.21 13.54 -17.36
CA PRO A 151 20.62 13.88 -17.18
C PRO A 151 21.36 12.70 -16.57
N ALA A 152 22.58 12.46 -17.04
CA ALA A 152 23.44 11.50 -16.35
C ALA A 152 23.57 11.96 -14.89
N PRO A 153 23.53 11.04 -13.91
CA PRO A 153 23.78 11.39 -12.53
C PRO A 153 25.10 12.17 -12.41
N ALA A 154 25.13 13.15 -11.49
CA ALA A 154 26.35 13.90 -11.24
C ALA A 154 27.53 12.94 -10.98
N SER A 155 28.67 13.23 -11.60
CA SER A 155 29.89 12.44 -11.36
C SER A 155 30.19 12.41 -9.87
N LEU A 156 30.39 11.20 -9.35
CA LEU A 156 30.79 11.01 -7.95
C LEU A 156 32.13 11.72 -7.71
N ALA A 157 32.29 12.31 -6.52
CA ALA A 157 33.53 12.98 -6.14
C ALA A 157 34.73 12.04 -6.30
N ALA A 158 35.88 12.58 -6.73
CA ALA A 158 37.10 11.80 -6.85
C ALA A 158 37.44 11.11 -5.52
N GLY A 159 37.70 9.80 -5.56
CA GLY A 159 37.96 8.99 -4.36
C GLY A 159 36.71 8.54 -3.60
N PHE A 160 35.50 8.81 -4.10
CA PHE A 160 34.28 8.25 -3.51
C PHE A 160 34.27 6.73 -3.65
N VAL A 161 34.21 6.03 -2.52
CA VAL A 161 34.01 4.58 -2.45
C VAL A 161 32.53 4.33 -2.19
N ALA A 162 31.85 3.64 -3.10
CA ALA A 162 30.45 3.26 -2.92
C ALA A 162 30.30 2.24 -1.77
N PRO A 163 29.19 2.31 -0.98
CA PRO A 163 28.91 1.27 0.01
C PRO A 163 28.72 -0.09 -0.67
N GLN A 164 29.10 -1.16 0.02
CA GLN A 164 28.86 -2.52 -0.45
C GLN A 164 27.42 -2.98 -0.15
N PRO A 165 26.86 -3.90 -0.94
CA PRO A 165 25.62 -4.60 -0.59
C PRO A 165 25.71 -5.19 0.83
N GLY A 166 24.69 -4.98 1.66
CA GLY A 166 24.69 -5.42 3.07
C GLY A 166 25.68 -4.70 4.01
N GLU A 167 26.37 -3.64 3.57
CA GLU A 167 27.26 -2.85 4.43
C GLU A 167 26.47 -2.07 5.49
N HIS A 168 26.88 -2.17 6.76
CA HIS A 168 26.27 -1.45 7.87
C HIS A 168 27.32 -0.96 8.90
N PRO A 169 27.16 0.23 9.51
CA PRO A 169 26.20 1.28 9.16
C PRO A 169 26.58 2.01 7.87
N ARG A 170 25.60 2.61 7.21
CA ARG A 170 25.76 3.37 5.95
C ARG A 170 24.84 4.58 5.79
N LEU A 171 23.78 4.69 6.60
CA LEU A 171 22.80 5.75 6.43
C LEU A 171 23.31 7.10 6.93
N LEU A 172 23.81 7.15 8.17
CA LEU A 172 24.30 8.38 8.79
C LEU A 172 25.82 8.54 8.61
N PHE A 173 26.54 7.42 8.63
CA PHE A 173 27.99 7.35 8.47
C PHE A 173 28.40 5.90 8.19
N ARG A 174 29.66 5.73 7.77
CA ARG A 174 30.31 4.41 7.62
C ARG A 174 31.26 4.13 8.76
N LYS A 175 31.66 2.86 8.94
CA LYS A 175 32.66 2.46 9.95
C LYS A 175 33.96 3.26 9.85
N SER A 176 34.38 3.62 8.64
CA SER A 176 35.56 4.46 8.39
C SER A 176 35.47 5.88 8.97
N ASN A 177 34.27 6.36 9.28
CA ASN A 177 34.06 7.69 9.88
C ASN A 177 34.10 7.67 11.41
N LEU A 178 34.10 6.50 12.06
CA LEU A 178 33.94 6.39 13.52
C LEU A 178 35.06 7.08 14.31
N ALA A 179 36.31 7.03 13.85
CA ALA A 179 37.42 7.70 14.52
C ALA A 179 37.19 9.22 14.61
N ALA A 180 36.85 9.85 13.48
CA ALA A 180 36.57 11.28 13.45
C ALA A 180 35.31 11.65 14.26
N LEU A 181 34.28 10.80 14.24
CA LEU A 181 33.07 11.04 15.03
C LEU A 181 33.33 10.93 16.54
N ARG A 182 34.18 9.99 16.97
CA ARG A 182 34.60 9.87 18.38
C ARG A 182 35.36 11.10 18.85
N GLU A 183 36.24 11.67 18.01
CA GLU A 183 36.89 12.94 18.35
C GLU A 183 35.88 14.09 18.43
N LYS A 184 34.92 14.18 17.50
CA LYS A 184 33.83 15.17 17.59
C LYS A 184 33.01 15.01 18.88
N ALA A 185 32.79 13.78 19.34
CA ALA A 185 32.06 13.46 20.56
C ALA A 185 32.75 13.99 21.84
N LYS A 186 34.06 14.27 21.81
CA LYS A 186 34.81 14.85 22.94
C LYS A 186 34.73 16.38 23.02
N THR A 187 34.11 17.02 22.03
CA THR A 187 33.90 18.48 22.08
C THR A 187 32.75 18.80 23.05
N PRO A 188 32.64 20.03 23.58
CA PRO A 188 31.51 20.41 24.44
C PRO A 188 30.13 20.15 23.80
N LEU A 189 30.01 20.38 22.49
CA LEU A 189 28.78 20.05 21.75
C LEU A 189 28.56 18.53 21.66
N GLY A 190 29.62 17.76 21.41
CA GLY A 190 29.57 16.31 21.34
C GLY A 190 29.16 15.65 22.66
N GLU A 191 29.74 16.09 23.77
CA GLU A 191 29.42 15.62 25.12
C GLU A 191 27.96 15.94 25.48
N ALA A 192 27.51 17.17 25.21
CA ALA A 192 26.13 17.59 25.43
C ALA A 192 25.14 16.77 24.57
N ALA A 193 25.47 16.52 23.30
CA ALA A 193 24.66 15.70 22.40
C ALA A 193 24.55 14.25 22.90
N LEU A 194 25.67 13.63 23.28
CA LEU A 194 25.70 12.28 23.84
C LEU A 194 24.90 12.15 25.15
N ALA A 195 24.93 13.17 26.00
CA ALA A 195 24.14 13.20 27.22
C ALA A 195 22.63 13.21 26.94
N LYS A 196 22.19 13.85 25.85
CA LYS A 196 20.77 13.96 25.47
C LYS A 196 20.22 12.78 24.67
N MET A 197 21.07 11.98 24.02
CA MET A 197 20.66 10.85 23.18
C MET A 197 20.34 9.58 23.99
N GLY A 198 19.59 8.66 23.39
CA GLY A 198 19.38 7.29 23.88
C GLY A 198 18.57 7.21 25.17
N TRP A 199 17.71 8.19 25.41
CA TRP A 199 16.74 8.15 26.49
C TRP A 199 15.66 7.08 26.21
N SER A 200 15.06 6.57 27.27
CA SER A 200 14.01 5.55 27.20
C SER A 200 13.13 5.70 28.42
N ASN A 201 11.82 5.77 28.20
CA ASN A 201 10.79 5.81 29.23
C ASN A 201 9.67 4.81 28.88
N GLU A 202 8.61 4.81 29.69
CA GLU A 202 7.47 3.92 29.50
C GLU A 202 6.82 4.09 28.11
N LYS A 203 6.69 5.33 27.63
CA LYS A 203 5.97 5.70 26.42
C LYS A 203 6.81 5.61 25.15
N GLU A 204 8.07 6.05 25.18
CA GLU A 204 8.92 6.13 23.99
C GLU A 204 10.38 5.79 24.31
N THR A 205 11.12 5.39 23.28
CA THR A 205 12.56 5.13 23.35
C THR A 205 13.26 5.74 22.14
N ASP A 206 14.32 6.49 22.39
CA ASP A 206 15.21 7.03 21.36
C ASP A 206 16.13 5.94 20.82
N VAL A 207 15.58 5.10 19.94
CA VAL A 207 16.28 3.96 19.33
C VAL A 207 17.46 4.41 18.45
N VAL A 208 17.36 5.59 17.83
CA VAL A 208 18.43 6.17 17.00
C VAL A 208 19.60 6.61 17.89
N GLY A 209 19.32 7.35 18.97
CA GLY A 209 20.34 7.75 19.92
C GLY A 209 21.01 6.57 20.62
N LEU A 210 20.27 5.49 20.91
CA LEU A 210 20.85 4.23 21.40
C LEU A 210 21.80 3.60 20.37
N GLY A 211 21.41 3.55 19.09
CA GLY A 211 22.28 3.07 18.01
C GLY A 211 23.54 3.91 17.83
N LEU A 212 23.42 5.24 17.91
CA LEU A 212 24.55 6.17 17.86
C LEU A 212 25.51 5.93 19.04
N LYS A 213 24.98 5.78 20.25
CA LYS A 213 25.78 5.47 21.44
C LYS A 213 26.51 4.14 21.29
N TYR A 214 25.85 3.11 20.77
CA TYR A 214 26.50 1.83 20.48
C TYR A 214 27.68 2.00 19.53
N GLN A 215 27.50 2.67 18.39
CA GLN A 215 28.57 2.85 17.40
C GLN A 215 29.75 3.69 17.94
N LEU A 216 29.46 4.76 18.69
CA LEU A 216 30.50 5.64 19.21
C LEU A 216 31.27 5.04 20.38
N THR A 217 30.62 4.24 21.23
CA THR A 217 31.23 3.68 22.45
C THR A 217 31.68 2.22 22.32
N GLY A 218 31.08 1.46 21.40
CA GLY A 218 31.24 0.00 21.31
C GLY A 218 30.46 -0.79 22.35
N ASP A 219 29.72 -0.13 23.25
CA ASP A 219 29.00 -0.80 24.34
C ASP A 219 27.68 -1.41 23.84
N ARG A 220 27.64 -2.74 23.78
CA ARG A 220 26.51 -3.52 23.24
C ARG A 220 25.21 -3.31 24.01
N LYS A 221 25.25 -2.86 25.27
CA LYS A 221 24.04 -2.62 26.07
C LYS A 221 23.09 -1.62 25.41
N TYR A 222 23.63 -0.66 24.63
CA TYR A 222 22.80 0.32 23.94
C TYR A 222 22.06 -0.31 22.76
N ALA A 223 22.73 -1.19 21.99
CA ALA A 223 22.08 -1.93 20.91
C ALA A 223 21.03 -2.90 21.46
N GLU A 224 21.31 -3.58 22.58
CA GLU A 224 20.36 -4.47 23.27
C GLU A 224 19.13 -3.69 23.76
N LYS A 225 19.33 -2.53 24.38
CA LYS A 225 18.23 -1.66 24.82
C LYS A 225 17.41 -1.13 23.65
N ALA A 226 18.02 -0.91 22.48
CA ALA A 226 17.31 -0.46 21.29
C ALA A 226 16.29 -1.51 20.78
N ILE A 227 16.52 -2.80 21.03
CA ILE A 227 15.58 -3.88 20.66
C ILE A 227 14.20 -3.62 21.28
N LEU A 228 14.15 -3.33 22.58
CA LEU A 228 12.88 -3.07 23.29
C LEU A 228 12.13 -1.86 22.72
N GLY A 229 12.86 -0.81 22.33
CA GLY A 229 12.27 0.36 21.69
C GLY A 229 11.72 0.05 20.30
N VAL A 230 12.46 -0.73 19.50
CA VAL A 230 12.02 -1.14 18.16
C VAL A 230 10.83 -2.09 18.21
N GLU A 231 10.75 -2.99 19.19
CA GLU A 231 9.56 -3.83 19.41
C GLU A 231 8.30 -2.99 19.67
N LYS A 232 8.41 -1.92 20.47
CA LYS A 232 7.30 -0.97 20.68
C LYS A 232 6.90 -0.26 19.38
N LEU A 233 7.87 0.16 18.55
CA LEU A 233 7.58 0.79 17.26
C LEU A 233 6.86 -0.16 16.30
N MET A 234 7.27 -1.43 16.25
CA MET A 234 6.64 -2.49 15.44
C MET A 234 5.23 -2.86 15.95
N ALA A 235 4.98 -2.76 17.26
CA ALA A 235 3.66 -3.00 17.83
C ALA A 235 2.64 -1.91 17.47
N GLY A 236 3.09 -0.75 17.00
CA GLY A 236 2.18 0.28 16.51
C GLY A 236 1.50 -0.16 15.20
N TRP A 237 0.19 -0.02 15.15
CA TRP A 237 -0.65 -0.43 14.02
C TRP A 237 -0.43 0.46 12.79
N LEU A 238 -0.49 -0.12 11.59
CA LEU A 238 -0.28 0.60 10.32
C LEU A 238 -1.56 1.29 9.83
N TYR A 239 -2.70 0.61 9.88
CA TYR A 239 -3.93 1.03 9.20
C TYR A 239 -4.75 2.09 9.96
N CYS A 240 -4.64 2.12 11.28
CA CYS A 240 -5.39 3.04 12.16
C CYS A 240 -4.55 4.21 12.68
N ASP A 241 -3.26 4.29 12.29
CA ASP A 241 -2.42 5.44 12.61
C ASP A 241 -2.80 6.59 11.68
N GLN A 242 -3.71 7.44 12.17
CA GLN A 242 -4.39 8.51 11.42
C GLN A 242 -3.42 9.52 10.82
N TYR A 243 -2.21 9.60 11.35
CA TYR A 243 -1.21 10.54 10.90
C TYR A 243 -0.11 9.78 10.16
N GLY A 244 -0.15 9.83 8.83
CA GLY A 244 0.89 9.22 7.98
C GLY A 244 2.32 9.61 8.38
N ASN A 245 2.52 10.80 8.96
CA ASN A 245 3.81 11.19 9.53
C ASN A 245 4.33 10.23 10.60
N ASN A 246 3.47 9.62 11.42
CA ASN A 246 3.86 8.66 12.44
C ASN A 246 4.37 7.36 11.81
N VAL A 247 3.73 6.86 10.75
CA VAL A 247 4.19 5.67 10.03
C VAL A 247 5.57 5.91 9.41
N GLY A 248 5.73 7.06 8.74
CA GLY A 248 7.01 7.47 8.17
C GLY A 248 8.12 7.63 9.21
N ASP A 249 7.84 8.33 10.30
CA ASP A 249 8.77 8.54 11.41
C ASP A 249 9.19 7.22 12.07
N ARG A 250 8.22 6.33 12.37
CA ARG A 250 8.50 5.01 12.92
C ARG A 250 9.39 4.19 11.98
N ALA A 251 9.05 4.13 10.69
CA ALA A 251 9.83 3.41 9.70
C ALA A 251 11.26 3.98 9.59
N ALA A 252 11.42 5.30 9.57
CA ALA A 252 12.72 5.96 9.55
C ALA A 252 13.56 5.64 10.80
N LYS A 253 12.98 5.78 12.00
CA LYS A 253 13.64 5.48 13.28
C LYS A 253 14.09 4.02 13.33
N MET A 254 13.24 3.08 12.91
CA MET A 254 13.58 1.65 12.85
C MET A 254 14.65 1.34 11.82
N ALA A 255 14.60 1.94 10.62
CA ALA A 255 15.60 1.75 9.57
C ALA A 255 16.98 2.25 10.02
N ILE A 256 17.04 3.43 10.65
CA ILE A 256 18.28 3.99 11.19
C ILE A 256 18.81 3.13 12.35
N ALA A 257 17.94 2.71 13.28
CA ALA A 257 18.36 1.84 14.38
C ALA A 257 18.84 0.48 13.89
N PHE A 258 18.18 -0.10 12.87
CA PHE A 258 18.60 -1.33 12.20
C PHE A 258 19.99 -1.18 11.59
N ASP A 259 20.23 -0.10 10.85
CA ASP A 259 21.53 0.21 10.24
C ASP A 259 22.64 0.35 11.29
N LEU A 260 22.37 1.10 12.36
CA LEU A 260 23.33 1.37 13.44
C LEU A 260 23.59 0.17 14.34
N CYS A 261 22.62 -0.72 14.54
CA CYS A 261 22.75 -1.86 15.46
C CYS A 261 22.90 -3.22 14.76
N HIS A 262 23.03 -3.22 13.42
CA HIS A 262 22.94 -4.42 12.59
C HIS A 262 23.87 -5.56 13.02
N ASP A 263 25.11 -5.25 13.40
CA ASP A 263 26.11 -6.24 13.82
C ASP A 263 25.95 -6.70 15.28
N ALA A 264 25.15 -6.00 16.08
CA ALA A 264 24.86 -6.36 17.46
C ALA A 264 23.57 -7.18 17.63
N TRP A 265 22.60 -7.03 16.73
CA TRP A 265 21.29 -7.65 16.88
C TRP A 265 21.25 -9.13 16.45
N PRO A 266 20.51 -9.99 17.18
CA PRO A 266 20.27 -11.37 16.77
C PRO A 266 19.60 -11.46 15.39
N GLU A 267 19.99 -12.44 14.57
CA GLU A 267 19.46 -12.60 13.21
C GLU A 267 17.93 -12.79 13.17
N ALA A 268 17.37 -13.49 14.15
CA ALA A 268 15.92 -13.64 14.28
C ALA A 268 15.21 -12.29 14.49
N PHE A 269 15.82 -11.39 15.25
CA PHE A 269 15.29 -10.05 15.45
C PHE A 269 15.37 -9.21 14.17
N LYS A 270 16.53 -9.24 13.51
CA LYS A 270 16.75 -8.56 12.23
C LYS A 270 15.73 -8.98 11.18
N ARG A 271 15.44 -10.28 11.04
CA ARG A 271 14.37 -10.78 10.15
C ARG A 271 13.01 -10.14 10.42
N ARG A 272 12.61 -9.99 11.69
CA ARG A 272 11.34 -9.35 12.05
C ARG A 272 11.31 -7.88 11.62
N VAL A 273 12.40 -7.14 11.87
CA VAL A 273 12.52 -5.74 11.46
C VAL A 273 12.47 -5.61 9.93
N ARG A 274 13.22 -6.43 9.18
CA ARG A 274 13.16 -6.44 7.71
C ARG A 274 11.75 -6.70 7.18
N ARG A 275 11.07 -7.72 7.72
CA ARG A 275 9.69 -8.06 7.34
C ARG A 275 8.74 -6.89 7.63
N TYR A 276 8.88 -6.23 8.78
CA TYR A 276 8.06 -5.07 9.12
C TYR A 276 8.27 -3.91 8.14
N LEU A 277 9.52 -3.53 7.86
CA LEU A 277 9.83 -2.44 6.93
C LEU A 277 9.32 -2.73 5.50
N LEU A 278 9.45 -3.98 5.03
CA LEU A 278 8.89 -4.42 3.75
C LEU A 278 7.36 -4.39 3.76
N PHE A 279 6.71 -4.83 4.84
CA PHE A 279 5.26 -4.75 5.00
C PHE A 279 4.75 -3.32 4.94
N VAL A 280 5.42 -2.36 5.59
CA VAL A 280 5.05 -0.94 5.50
C VAL A 280 5.23 -0.42 4.08
N ALA A 281 6.36 -0.75 3.41
CA ALA A 281 6.62 -0.35 2.04
C ALA A 281 5.56 -0.87 1.05
N ASP A 282 5.22 -2.15 1.17
CA ASP A 282 4.20 -2.81 0.33
C ASP A 282 2.83 -2.14 0.50
N ASN A 283 2.44 -1.84 1.73
CA ASN A 283 1.16 -1.20 1.98
C ASN A 283 1.09 0.24 1.47
N VAL A 284 2.16 1.02 1.64
CA VAL A 284 2.19 2.39 1.14
C VAL A 284 2.19 2.44 -0.39
N TRP A 285 2.96 1.56 -1.05
CA TRP A 285 3.10 1.59 -2.51
C TRP A 285 1.99 0.87 -3.26
N HIS A 286 1.42 -0.19 -2.69
CA HIS A 286 0.51 -1.09 -3.40
C HIS A 286 -0.88 -1.15 -2.77
N HIS A 287 -1.03 -0.74 -1.51
CA HIS A 287 -2.28 -0.88 -0.77
C HIS A 287 -2.69 0.39 -0.01
N HIS A 288 -2.39 1.59 -0.54
CA HIS A 288 -2.72 2.86 0.14
C HIS A 288 -4.21 2.97 0.52
N ARG A 289 -5.10 2.26 -0.18
CA ARG A 289 -6.54 2.26 0.08
C ARG A 289 -6.91 1.57 1.39
N LYS A 290 -6.03 0.68 1.87
CA LYS A 290 -6.17 0.02 3.16
C LYS A 290 -5.73 0.94 4.31
N MET A 291 -5.04 2.05 4.03
CA MET A 291 -4.62 3.05 5.02
C MET A 291 -5.67 4.16 5.19
N HIS A 292 -5.54 4.93 6.28
CA HIS A 292 -6.50 5.96 6.65
C HIS A 292 -6.78 6.98 5.53
N GLN A 293 -8.07 7.20 5.20
CA GLN A 293 -8.48 8.05 4.08
C GLN A 293 -8.14 9.54 4.25
N GLY A 294 -7.89 9.99 5.49
CA GLY A 294 -7.46 11.37 5.77
C GLY A 294 -6.01 11.66 5.35
N ILE A 295 -5.24 10.66 4.92
CA ILE A 295 -3.87 10.88 4.45
C ILE A 295 -3.93 11.59 3.09
N ASN A 296 -3.38 12.80 3.04
CA ASN A 296 -3.11 13.48 1.78
C ASN A 296 -1.88 12.84 1.11
N TRP A 297 -2.11 11.98 0.13
CA TRP A 297 -1.09 11.21 -0.59
C TRP A 297 -0.25 12.03 -1.59
N HIS A 298 -0.44 13.35 -1.68
CA HIS A 298 0.39 14.20 -2.52
C HIS A 298 1.85 14.20 -2.02
N PHE A 299 2.85 13.91 -2.87
CA PHE A 299 4.26 13.76 -2.45
C PHE A 299 4.84 14.92 -1.63
N CYS A 300 4.45 16.16 -1.93
CA CYS A 300 4.86 17.34 -1.17
C CYS A 300 3.98 17.63 0.07
N SER A 301 3.03 16.75 0.38
CA SER A 301 2.19 16.88 1.56
C SER A 301 3.01 16.63 2.80
N ASN A 302 2.78 17.42 3.84
CA ASN A 302 3.34 17.16 5.17
C ASN A 302 2.89 15.82 5.78
N TRP A 303 1.87 15.16 5.20
CA TRP A 303 1.40 13.84 5.65
C TRP A 303 2.13 12.69 4.96
N SER A 304 2.27 12.73 3.63
CA SER A 304 2.89 11.64 2.87
C SER A 304 4.39 11.82 2.65
N ALA A 305 4.92 13.04 2.62
CA ALA A 305 6.36 13.26 2.46
C ALA A 305 7.18 12.54 3.56
N PRO A 306 6.78 12.56 4.85
CA PRO A 306 7.47 11.78 5.87
C PRO A 306 7.32 10.27 5.67
N ILE A 307 6.16 9.78 5.19
CA ILE A 307 5.96 8.37 4.85
C ILE A 307 6.98 7.93 3.82
N HIS A 308 7.02 8.64 2.69
CA HIS A 308 7.93 8.32 1.58
C HIS A 308 9.40 8.46 2.00
N SER A 309 9.73 9.43 2.85
CA SER A 309 11.07 9.60 3.41
C SER A 309 11.46 8.42 4.30
N GLY A 310 10.56 7.97 5.18
CA GLY A 310 10.78 6.78 6.02
C GLY A 310 10.94 5.50 5.23
N LEU A 311 10.21 5.36 4.12
CA LEU A 311 10.37 4.24 3.19
C LEU A 311 11.67 4.32 2.39
N GLY A 312 12.09 5.52 2.00
CA GLY A 312 13.39 5.74 1.38
C GLY A 312 14.53 5.29 2.31
N MET A 313 14.46 5.69 3.58
CA MET A 313 15.41 5.24 4.61
C MET A 313 15.36 3.72 4.80
N SER A 314 14.16 3.13 4.78
CA SER A 314 13.97 1.68 4.87
C SER A 314 14.63 0.96 3.69
N GLY A 315 14.40 1.42 2.46
CA GLY A 315 15.01 0.84 1.27
C GLY A 315 16.54 0.93 1.29
N LEU A 316 17.09 2.06 1.75
CA LEU A 316 18.54 2.23 1.90
C LEU A 316 19.12 1.33 3.00
N ALA A 317 18.42 1.16 4.13
CA ALA A 317 18.83 0.24 5.18
C ALA A 317 18.85 -1.21 4.67
N LEU A 318 17.84 -1.60 3.89
CA LEU A 318 17.70 -2.96 3.37
C LEU A 318 18.49 -3.20 2.08
N TRP A 319 19.26 -2.23 1.58
CA TRP A 319 19.92 -2.36 0.28
C TRP A 319 21.00 -3.45 0.29
N GLY A 320 20.81 -4.46 -0.56
CA GLY A 320 21.69 -5.61 -0.62
C GLY A 320 21.54 -6.60 0.55
N GLU A 321 20.55 -6.40 1.43
CA GLU A 321 20.15 -7.45 2.38
C GLU A 321 19.50 -8.61 1.61
N PRO A 322 19.80 -9.87 1.99
CA PRO A 322 19.13 -11.01 1.38
C PRO A 322 17.64 -10.97 1.74
N GLY A 323 16.79 -10.97 0.71
CA GLY A 323 15.36 -11.21 0.87
C GLY A 323 15.08 -12.65 1.29
N GLU A 324 13.89 -12.90 1.84
CA GLU A 324 13.39 -14.27 1.94
C GLU A 324 13.25 -14.83 0.51
N GLU A 325 13.57 -16.11 0.33
CA GLU A 325 13.29 -16.79 -0.93
C GLU A 325 11.79 -16.63 -1.23
N PRO A 326 11.40 -16.15 -2.43
CA PRO A 326 9.99 -15.99 -2.76
C PRO A 326 9.26 -17.31 -2.55
N ALA A 327 8.11 -17.26 -1.86
CA ALA A 327 7.26 -18.43 -1.79
C ALA A 327 6.94 -18.90 -3.21
N LYS A 328 7.07 -20.20 -3.45
CA LYS A 328 6.67 -20.79 -4.72
C LYS A 328 5.21 -20.36 -4.99
N PRO A 329 4.90 -19.79 -6.18
CA PRO A 329 3.52 -19.43 -6.50
C PRO A 329 2.64 -20.65 -6.30
N ASP A 330 1.47 -20.45 -5.71
CA ASP A 330 0.51 -21.53 -5.63
C ASP A 330 0.13 -21.99 -7.04
N ALA A 331 -0.19 -23.28 -7.20
CA ALA A 331 -0.64 -23.80 -8.48
C ALA A 331 -1.91 -23.05 -8.94
N PRO A 332 -2.15 -22.90 -10.25
CA PRO A 332 -3.43 -22.40 -10.74
C PRO A 332 -4.57 -23.23 -10.15
N ASN A 333 -5.66 -22.59 -9.70
CA ASN A 333 -6.77 -23.27 -9.02
C ASN A 333 -6.33 -24.03 -7.75
N SER A 334 -5.49 -23.38 -6.95
CA SER A 334 -5.17 -23.81 -5.59
C SER A 334 -6.08 -23.09 -4.60
N GLY A 335 -6.39 -23.75 -3.49
CA GLY A 335 -7.28 -23.20 -2.48
C GLY A 335 -8.03 -24.28 -1.70
N ALA A 336 -8.82 -23.86 -0.73
CA ALA A 336 -9.60 -24.79 0.09
C ALA A 336 -10.69 -25.45 -0.77
N VAL A 337 -10.83 -26.78 -0.69
CA VAL A 337 -12.01 -27.47 -1.21
C VAL A 337 -13.04 -27.50 -0.09
N ILE A 338 -14.10 -26.72 -0.24
CA ILE A 338 -15.11 -26.55 0.80
C ILE A 338 -16.40 -27.24 0.31
N PRO A 339 -16.81 -28.35 0.95
CA PRO A 339 -18.09 -28.98 0.61
C PRO A 339 -19.25 -28.11 1.12
N PRO A 340 -20.44 -28.23 0.52
CA PRO A 340 -21.65 -27.61 1.06
C PRO A 340 -21.94 -28.18 2.44
N ALA A 341 -22.69 -27.43 3.25
CA ALA A 341 -23.07 -27.86 4.59
C ALA A 341 -24.00 -29.08 4.51
N SER A 342 -23.46 -30.25 4.89
CA SER A 342 -24.17 -31.53 4.80
C SER A 342 -25.39 -31.57 5.71
N GLY A 343 -26.56 -31.84 5.15
CA GLY A 343 -27.82 -31.93 5.89
C GLY A 343 -28.30 -30.61 6.51
N TYR A 344 -27.65 -29.49 6.19
CA TYR A 344 -27.97 -28.19 6.77
C TYR A 344 -29.33 -27.68 6.26
N ARG A 345 -30.12 -27.15 7.19
CA ARG A 345 -31.35 -26.42 6.91
C ARG A 345 -31.25 -25.04 7.55
N PRO A 346 -31.38 -23.96 6.77
CA PRO A 346 -31.42 -22.61 7.32
C PRO A 346 -32.50 -22.49 8.40
N GLY A 347 -32.13 -21.90 9.53
CA GLY A 347 -33.04 -21.62 10.63
C GLY A 347 -34.14 -20.63 10.24
N LYS A 348 -35.16 -20.49 11.09
CA LYS A 348 -36.30 -19.61 10.78
C LYS A 348 -35.83 -18.15 10.63
N GLY A 349 -36.13 -17.54 9.49
CA GLY A 349 -35.78 -16.14 9.22
C GLY A 349 -34.31 -15.90 8.86
N VAL A 350 -33.51 -16.95 8.74
CA VAL A 350 -32.14 -16.89 8.20
C VAL A 350 -32.21 -16.60 6.69
N PRO A 351 -31.50 -15.58 6.19
CA PRO A 351 -31.49 -15.28 4.76
C PRO A 351 -30.73 -16.35 3.98
N VAL A 352 -31.29 -16.73 2.83
CA VAL A 352 -30.64 -17.59 1.84
C VAL A 352 -30.55 -16.79 0.55
N VAL A 353 -29.33 -16.44 0.16
CA VAL A 353 -29.06 -15.66 -1.05
C VAL A 353 -28.52 -16.57 -2.14
N THR A 354 -28.89 -16.31 -3.39
CA THR A 354 -28.27 -16.98 -4.54
C THR A 354 -26.86 -16.46 -4.73
N PHE A 355 -25.90 -17.35 -4.98
CA PHE A 355 -24.54 -16.95 -5.33
C PHE A 355 -24.54 -16.08 -6.59
N GLN A 356 -23.88 -14.92 -6.52
CA GLN A 356 -23.58 -14.07 -7.67
C GLN A 356 -22.07 -13.75 -7.66
N SER A 357 -21.46 -13.77 -8.84
CA SER A 357 -20.04 -13.40 -8.97
C SER A 357 -19.89 -11.89 -8.82
N ASP A 358 -18.81 -11.48 -8.14
CA ASP A 358 -18.45 -10.06 -7.95
C ASP A 358 -19.51 -9.22 -7.21
N GLU A 359 -20.45 -9.88 -6.54
CA GLU A 359 -21.50 -9.25 -5.74
C GLU A 359 -21.44 -9.73 -4.29
N MET A 360 -21.62 -8.80 -3.35
CA MET A 360 -21.84 -9.14 -1.95
C MET A 360 -23.25 -9.75 -1.79
N PRO A 361 -23.43 -10.80 -0.96
CA PRO A 361 -24.76 -11.20 -0.51
C PRO A 361 -25.61 -9.99 -0.12
N ASN A 362 -26.84 -9.94 -0.62
CA ASN A 362 -27.70 -8.75 -0.50
C ASN A 362 -28.61 -8.77 0.74
N ASP A 363 -28.44 -9.78 1.61
CA ASP A 363 -29.27 -10.02 2.78
C ASP A 363 -28.49 -10.71 3.91
N TRP A 364 -28.55 -10.12 5.11
CA TRP A 364 -27.69 -10.46 6.24
C TRP A 364 -28.43 -10.35 7.57
N LEU A 365 -28.10 -11.26 8.49
CA LEU A 365 -28.26 -11.05 9.92
C LEU A 365 -27.02 -10.35 10.46
N CYS A 366 -27.19 -9.53 11.49
CA CYS A 366 -26.11 -8.81 12.15
C CYS A 366 -26.26 -8.91 13.67
N LEU A 367 -25.13 -9.16 14.34
CA LEU A 367 -24.95 -9.03 15.78
C LEU A 367 -23.88 -7.97 16.03
N SER A 368 -24.29 -6.81 16.55
CA SER A 368 -23.40 -5.66 16.77
C SER A 368 -24.06 -4.61 17.66
N PRO A 369 -23.29 -3.83 18.44
CA PRO A 369 -21.88 -3.98 18.75
C PRO A 369 -21.66 -4.95 19.91
N LEU A 370 -20.60 -5.74 19.85
CA LEU A 370 -20.08 -6.43 21.04
C LEU A 370 -18.77 -5.77 21.47
N PRO A 371 -18.48 -5.67 22.78
CA PRO A 371 -17.27 -5.01 23.27
C PRO A 371 -16.01 -5.77 22.81
N TRP A 372 -14.93 -5.01 22.62
CA TRP A 372 -13.62 -5.57 22.35
C TRP A 372 -13.00 -6.17 23.61
N GLU A 373 -12.63 -7.45 23.55
CA GLU A 373 -11.88 -8.14 24.59
C GLU A 373 -10.73 -8.92 23.95
N GLU A 374 -9.56 -8.94 24.61
CA GLU A 374 -8.36 -9.60 24.07
C GLU A 374 -8.51 -11.13 23.99
N THR A 375 -9.41 -11.71 24.78
CA THR A 375 -9.64 -13.15 24.85
C THR A 375 -11.13 -13.49 24.90
N GLY A 376 -11.50 -14.58 24.23
CA GLY A 376 -12.88 -15.10 24.21
C GLY A 376 -13.48 -15.14 22.81
N ASP A 377 -14.46 -16.02 22.61
CA ASP A 377 -15.27 -16.08 21.40
C ASP A 377 -16.72 -15.72 21.79
N PRO A 378 -17.24 -14.55 21.38
CA PRO A 378 -18.60 -14.15 21.70
C PRO A 378 -19.67 -15.12 21.19
N LEU A 379 -19.34 -15.92 20.17
CA LEU A 379 -20.22 -16.91 19.59
C LEU A 379 -19.94 -18.32 20.12
N ALA A 380 -19.10 -18.48 21.15
CA ALA A 380 -18.88 -19.78 21.82
C ALA A 380 -20.19 -20.48 22.23
N PRO A 381 -21.22 -19.79 22.78
CA PRO A 381 -22.51 -20.43 23.10
C PRO A 381 -23.24 -20.99 21.88
N LEU A 382 -22.89 -20.52 20.67
CA LEU A 382 -23.43 -20.98 19.39
C LEU A 382 -22.47 -21.95 18.68
N GLY A 383 -21.47 -22.49 19.38
CA GLY A 383 -20.48 -23.43 18.82
C GLY A 383 -19.20 -22.76 18.29
N GLY A 384 -19.08 -21.45 18.47
CA GLY A 384 -17.95 -20.61 18.08
C GLY A 384 -18.12 -19.94 16.71
N VAL A 385 -17.37 -18.88 16.44
CA VAL A 385 -17.53 -18.03 15.24
C VAL A 385 -17.54 -18.81 13.92
N ALA A 386 -16.74 -19.86 13.80
CA ALA A 386 -16.68 -20.70 12.60
C ALA A 386 -17.93 -21.58 12.41
N ARG A 387 -18.58 -22.01 13.49
CA ARG A 387 -19.69 -22.99 13.43
C ARG A 387 -21.04 -22.42 13.80
N ALA A 388 -21.09 -21.16 14.24
CA ALA A 388 -22.33 -20.50 14.62
C ALA A 388 -23.32 -20.47 13.45
N GLN A 389 -24.54 -20.92 13.72
CA GLN A 389 -25.67 -20.90 12.79
C GLN A 389 -26.83 -20.15 13.45
N PRO A 390 -26.71 -18.82 13.61
CA PRO A 390 -27.68 -18.04 14.36
C PRO A 390 -29.01 -17.90 13.61
N GLU A 391 -30.09 -17.79 14.38
CA GLU A 391 -31.39 -17.29 13.92
C GLU A 391 -31.59 -15.84 14.38
N PRO A 392 -32.54 -15.08 13.82
CA PRO A 392 -32.93 -13.79 14.38
C PRO A 392 -33.57 -13.95 15.76
N GLY A 393 -33.17 -13.10 16.72
CA GLY A 393 -33.83 -12.99 18.03
C GLY A 393 -33.07 -13.54 19.25
N PRO A 394 -32.39 -14.70 19.22
CA PRO A 394 -31.57 -15.17 20.33
C PRO A 394 -30.59 -14.12 20.83
N ARG A 395 -30.51 -13.99 22.16
CA ARG A 395 -29.62 -13.07 22.86
C ARG A 395 -28.23 -13.69 22.98
N VAL A 396 -27.21 -12.95 22.57
CA VAL A 396 -25.80 -13.27 22.79
C VAL A 396 -25.26 -12.27 23.81
N THR A 397 -24.75 -12.78 24.92
CA THR A 397 -24.13 -11.97 25.97
C THR A 397 -22.62 -12.19 25.96
N PHE A 398 -21.86 -11.10 25.88
CA PHE A 398 -20.40 -11.12 25.91
C PHE A 398 -19.88 -9.90 26.68
N ALA A 399 -18.98 -10.13 27.63
CA ALA A 399 -18.40 -9.10 28.52
C ALA A 399 -19.43 -8.09 29.06
N GLY A 400 -20.57 -8.59 29.55
CA GLY A 400 -21.63 -7.77 30.14
C GLY A 400 -22.56 -7.07 29.14
N GLN A 401 -22.22 -7.04 27.84
CA GLN A 401 -23.11 -6.53 26.80
C GLN A 401 -23.95 -7.67 26.21
N THR A 402 -25.23 -7.38 25.94
CA THR A 402 -26.13 -8.35 25.31
C THR A 402 -26.75 -7.77 24.07
N GLU A 403 -26.56 -8.46 22.94
CA GLU A 403 -27.14 -8.11 21.64
C GLU A 403 -27.92 -9.29 21.07
N THR A 404 -28.66 -9.06 20.00
CA THR A 404 -29.40 -10.12 19.28
C THR A 404 -29.07 -10.07 17.81
N PHE A 405 -29.03 -11.23 17.15
CA PHE A 405 -29.02 -11.25 15.69
C PHE A 405 -30.30 -10.61 15.16
N ARG A 406 -30.16 -9.55 14.36
CA ARG A 406 -31.24 -8.85 13.66
C ARG A 406 -30.97 -8.84 12.17
N ARG A 407 -32.02 -8.89 11.35
CA ARG A 407 -31.87 -8.73 9.90
C ARG A 407 -31.58 -7.27 9.58
N LEU A 408 -30.63 -7.03 8.69
CA LEU A 408 -30.31 -5.68 8.21
C LEU A 408 -31.38 -5.19 7.23
N THR A 409 -31.58 -3.87 7.17
CA THR A 409 -32.54 -3.21 6.28
C THR A 409 -31.86 -2.12 5.46
N ARG A 410 -32.44 -1.76 4.31
CA ARG A 410 -31.96 -0.66 3.44
C ARG A 410 -32.52 0.70 3.85
N GLU A 411 -33.26 0.75 4.95
CA GLU A 411 -33.72 2.00 5.54
C GLU A 411 -32.52 2.80 6.08
N THR A 412 -32.70 4.10 6.28
CA THR A 412 -31.67 4.93 6.91
C THR A 412 -31.24 4.32 8.24
N ASN A 413 -29.92 4.11 8.41
CA ASN A 413 -29.32 3.41 9.56
C ASN A 413 -29.67 1.91 9.69
N GLY A 414 -30.16 1.27 8.63
CA GLY A 414 -30.52 -0.14 8.59
C GLY A 414 -29.34 -1.11 8.41
N GLY A 415 -28.15 -0.58 8.13
CA GLY A 415 -26.88 -1.33 8.07
C GLY A 415 -26.31 -1.53 6.67
N TYR A 416 -27.09 -1.21 5.63
CA TYR A 416 -26.56 -1.05 4.27
C TYR A 416 -26.22 0.41 4.00
N TRP A 417 -25.17 0.60 3.22
CA TRP A 417 -24.77 1.90 2.70
C TRP A 417 -24.31 1.74 1.26
N ALA A 418 -24.82 2.62 0.40
CA ALA A 418 -24.37 2.74 -0.98
C ALA A 418 -23.93 4.18 -1.21
N HIS A 419 -22.75 4.35 -1.80
CA HIS A 419 -22.20 5.65 -2.14
C HIS A 419 -21.38 5.55 -3.43
N THR A 420 -21.66 6.45 -4.37
CA THR A 420 -21.04 6.49 -5.70
C THR A 420 -19.51 6.47 -5.66
N ASN A 421 -18.91 7.20 -4.72
CA ASN A 421 -17.44 7.27 -4.59
C ASN A 421 -16.82 6.11 -3.78
N TYR A 422 -17.52 5.54 -2.81
CA TYR A 422 -16.91 4.60 -1.85
C TYR A 422 -17.27 3.14 -2.14
N THR A 423 -18.52 2.89 -2.52
CA THR A 423 -19.03 1.55 -2.82
C THR A 423 -19.32 1.39 -4.31
N ARG A 424 -18.95 2.39 -5.13
CA ARG A 424 -19.27 2.47 -6.58
C ARG A 424 -20.76 2.46 -6.88
N GLY A 425 -21.58 2.88 -5.90
CA GLY A 425 -23.03 2.84 -6.00
C GLY A 425 -23.65 1.47 -5.64
N GLU A 426 -22.82 0.47 -5.33
CA GLU A 426 -23.29 -0.84 -4.87
C GLU A 426 -23.55 -0.83 -3.36
N ASP A 427 -24.37 -1.76 -2.88
CA ASP A 427 -24.61 -1.96 -1.45
C ASP A 427 -23.33 -2.48 -0.76
N ALA A 428 -22.94 -1.85 0.34
CA ALA A 428 -21.93 -2.34 1.27
C ALA A 428 -22.50 -2.42 2.70
N LEU A 429 -21.87 -3.24 3.55
CA LEU A 429 -22.18 -3.29 4.98
C LEU A 429 -21.50 -2.12 5.71
N ASP A 430 -22.29 -1.25 6.32
CA ASP A 430 -21.77 -0.14 7.12
C ASP A 430 -21.59 -0.55 8.57
N ILE A 431 -20.34 -0.89 8.92
CA ILE A 431 -19.96 -1.31 10.25
C ILE A 431 -20.16 -0.17 11.27
N THR A 432 -20.02 1.09 10.86
CA THR A 432 -20.17 2.25 11.76
C THR A 432 -21.63 2.47 12.15
N ILE A 433 -22.56 2.22 11.24
CA ILE A 433 -24.00 2.28 11.50
C ILE A 433 -24.43 1.13 12.42
N VAL A 434 -24.06 -0.11 12.08
CA VAL A 434 -24.56 -1.28 12.85
C VAL A 434 -23.97 -1.37 14.25
N SER A 435 -22.73 -0.92 14.43
CA SER A 435 -22.08 -0.77 15.74
C SER A 435 -22.54 0.45 16.51
N ARG A 436 -23.40 1.31 15.91
CA ARG A 436 -23.84 2.58 16.51
C ARG A 436 -22.65 3.47 16.89
N ARG A 437 -21.57 3.40 16.11
CA ARG A 437 -20.28 4.08 16.32
C ARG A 437 -19.66 3.80 17.69
N VAL A 438 -19.95 2.64 18.28
CA VAL A 438 -19.23 2.16 19.47
C VAL A 438 -17.84 1.71 19.00
N ASN A 439 -16.86 2.56 19.26
CA ASN A 439 -15.45 2.26 19.02
C ASN A 439 -15.01 1.03 19.84
N PHE A 440 -13.99 0.33 19.36
CA PHE A 440 -13.47 -0.91 19.92
C PHE A 440 -14.59 -1.93 20.15
N SER A 441 -15.25 -2.29 19.06
CA SER A 441 -16.33 -3.28 19.05
C SER A 441 -16.16 -4.32 17.95
N HIS A 442 -16.93 -5.40 18.07
CA HIS A 442 -17.04 -6.45 17.07
C HIS A 442 -18.44 -6.46 16.46
N SER A 443 -18.48 -6.64 15.14
CA SER A 443 -19.70 -6.91 14.38
C SER A 443 -19.59 -8.28 13.71
N TYR A 444 -20.68 -9.04 13.77
CA TYR A 444 -20.80 -10.33 13.10
C TYR A 444 -21.95 -10.30 12.12
N PHE A 445 -21.71 -10.72 10.88
CA PHE A 445 -22.73 -10.79 9.83
C PHE A 445 -22.89 -12.23 9.38
N PHE A 446 -24.13 -12.69 9.28
CA PHE A 446 -24.44 -14.06 8.92
C PHE A 446 -25.46 -14.15 7.78
N THR A 447 -25.19 -15.01 6.80
CA THR A 447 -26.11 -15.35 5.72
C THR A 447 -25.84 -16.78 5.23
N VAL A 448 -26.70 -17.31 4.36
CA VAL A 448 -26.48 -18.58 3.69
C VAL A 448 -26.42 -18.34 2.20
N VAL A 449 -25.33 -18.77 1.55
CA VAL A 449 -25.19 -18.70 0.11
C VAL A 449 -25.60 -20.02 -0.52
N SER A 450 -26.57 -19.95 -1.44
CA SER A 450 -26.98 -21.05 -2.30
C SER A 450 -26.16 -21.02 -3.58
N ASN A 451 -25.27 -21.99 -3.74
CA ASN A 451 -24.45 -22.17 -4.92
C ASN A 451 -25.02 -23.32 -5.77
N ASP A 452 -25.23 -23.08 -7.06
CA ASP A 452 -25.91 -24.00 -7.98
C ASP A 452 -24.95 -24.79 -8.89
N ALA A 453 -23.67 -24.42 -8.93
CA ALA A 453 -22.69 -24.96 -9.86
C ALA A 453 -21.37 -25.28 -9.16
N LEU A 454 -20.50 -26.06 -9.81
CA LEU A 454 -19.11 -26.15 -9.38
C LEU A 454 -18.40 -24.83 -9.71
N ARG A 455 -17.75 -24.20 -8.73
CA ARG A 455 -17.08 -22.91 -8.89
C ARG A 455 -15.72 -22.89 -8.22
N TRP A 456 -14.78 -22.18 -8.83
CA TRP A 456 -13.65 -21.58 -8.13
C TRP A 456 -14.03 -20.14 -7.82
N VAL A 457 -13.91 -19.76 -6.55
CA VAL A 457 -14.22 -18.41 -6.08
C VAL A 457 -12.99 -17.82 -5.41
N ARG A 458 -12.80 -16.52 -5.55
CA ARG A 458 -11.81 -15.75 -4.81
C ARG A 458 -12.54 -14.85 -3.83
N ILE A 459 -12.12 -14.87 -2.57
CA ILE A 459 -12.68 -14.00 -1.54
C ILE A 459 -12.12 -12.59 -1.72
N ALA A 460 -13.00 -11.60 -1.65
CA ALA A 460 -12.64 -10.19 -1.65
C ALA A 460 -13.33 -9.50 -0.46
N THR A 461 -12.57 -8.73 0.31
CA THR A 461 -13.11 -7.89 1.38
C THR A 461 -12.55 -6.48 1.27
N ASP A 462 -13.41 -5.47 1.34
CA ASP A 462 -12.98 -4.06 1.29
C ASP A 462 -12.44 -3.53 2.64
N TYR A 463 -12.45 -4.37 3.68
CA TYR A 463 -11.95 -4.05 5.01
C TYR A 463 -10.96 -5.12 5.49
N GLY A 464 -9.65 -4.78 5.47
CA GLY A 464 -8.56 -5.73 5.72
C GLY A 464 -8.62 -6.50 7.05
N PRO A 465 -9.11 -5.92 8.17
CA PRO A 465 -9.29 -6.64 9.43
C PRO A 465 -10.45 -7.65 9.44
N ALA A 466 -11.33 -7.66 8.42
CA ALA A 466 -12.44 -8.60 8.36
C ALA A 466 -11.94 -10.05 8.21
N LYS A 467 -12.66 -10.98 8.82
CA LYS A 467 -12.44 -12.42 8.68
C LYS A 467 -13.72 -13.08 8.18
N LEU A 468 -13.60 -13.94 7.17
CA LEU A 468 -14.72 -14.67 6.62
C LEU A 468 -14.59 -16.16 6.99
N TYR A 469 -15.73 -16.77 7.31
CA TYR A 469 -15.84 -18.21 7.53
C TYR A 469 -16.91 -18.74 6.58
N LEU A 470 -16.51 -19.63 5.68
CA LEU A 470 -17.39 -20.28 4.72
C LEU A 470 -17.56 -21.74 5.12
N ASN A 471 -18.75 -22.10 5.59
CA ASN A 471 -19.04 -23.42 6.18
C ASN A 471 -17.97 -23.84 7.22
N GLY A 472 -17.57 -22.90 8.07
CA GLY A 472 -16.57 -23.09 9.12
C GLY A 472 -15.10 -23.10 8.69
N VAL A 473 -14.81 -23.00 7.39
CA VAL A 473 -13.45 -22.79 6.90
C VAL A 473 -13.13 -21.30 6.94
N SER A 474 -12.10 -20.92 7.70
CA SER A 474 -11.62 -19.53 7.75
C SER A 474 -10.90 -19.17 6.45
N LEU A 475 -11.31 -18.06 5.84
CA LEU A 475 -10.75 -17.49 4.64
C LEU A 475 -10.41 -16.02 4.87
N LYS A 476 -9.36 -15.55 4.20
CA LYS A 476 -8.90 -14.15 4.19
C LYS A 476 -9.12 -13.53 2.81
N ASP A 477 -9.06 -12.20 2.75
CA ASP A 477 -9.01 -11.45 1.50
C ASP A 477 -7.97 -12.06 0.54
N GLY A 478 -8.40 -12.38 -0.67
CA GLY A 478 -7.57 -12.97 -1.72
C GLY A 478 -7.51 -14.50 -1.73
N ASP A 479 -7.93 -15.20 -0.67
CA ASP A 479 -7.97 -16.67 -0.66
C ASP A 479 -8.92 -17.20 -1.73
N SER A 480 -8.59 -18.38 -2.28
CA SER A 480 -9.44 -19.08 -3.25
C SER A 480 -10.06 -20.33 -2.65
N ALA A 481 -11.28 -20.65 -3.07
CA ALA A 481 -11.99 -21.85 -2.65
C ALA A 481 -12.71 -22.53 -3.83
N ARG A 482 -12.76 -23.86 -3.79
CA ARG A 482 -13.55 -24.67 -4.69
C ARG A 482 -14.85 -25.08 -4.01
N LEU A 483 -15.97 -24.70 -4.61
CA LEU A 483 -17.32 -25.00 -4.13
C LEU A 483 -18.01 -25.97 -5.09
N THR A 484 -18.78 -26.90 -4.55
CA THR A 484 -19.75 -27.70 -5.31
C THR A 484 -21.17 -27.19 -5.07
N PRO A 485 -22.18 -27.59 -5.86
CA PRO A 485 -23.56 -27.18 -5.63
C PRO A 485 -24.04 -27.50 -4.21
N GLY A 486 -24.74 -26.57 -3.57
CA GLY A 486 -25.34 -26.70 -2.23
C GLY A 486 -25.36 -25.40 -1.43
N LEU A 487 -25.70 -25.51 -0.14
CA LEU A 487 -25.82 -24.38 0.78
C LEU A 487 -24.53 -24.17 1.60
N TYR A 488 -24.13 -22.91 1.76
CA TYR A 488 -22.94 -22.52 2.48
C TYR A 488 -23.28 -21.43 3.51
N PRO A 489 -23.28 -21.75 4.82
CA PRO A 489 -23.31 -20.74 5.87
C PRO A 489 -22.08 -19.84 5.77
N VAL A 490 -22.29 -18.53 5.79
CA VAL A 490 -21.24 -17.52 5.72
C VAL A 490 -21.31 -16.68 6.99
N MET A 491 -20.21 -16.64 7.74
CA MET A 491 -20.02 -15.73 8.86
C MET A 491 -18.91 -14.74 8.51
N VAL A 492 -19.18 -13.45 8.66
CA VAL A 492 -18.18 -12.39 8.55
C VAL A 492 -18.01 -11.74 9.91
N HIS A 493 -16.78 -11.75 10.42
CA HIS A 493 -16.38 -10.98 11.59
C HIS A 493 -15.70 -9.71 11.11
N ALA A 494 -16.23 -8.55 11.51
CA ALA A 494 -15.65 -7.26 11.21
C ALA A 494 -15.45 -6.47 12.51
N PRO A 495 -14.20 -6.28 12.96
CA PRO A 495 -13.94 -5.38 14.07
C PRO A 495 -14.16 -3.91 13.67
N LEU A 496 -14.47 -3.07 14.66
CA LEU A 496 -14.42 -1.62 14.56
C LEU A 496 -13.54 -1.12 15.69
N ASP A 497 -12.44 -0.45 15.36
CA ASP A 497 -11.53 0.14 16.34
C ASP A 497 -11.93 1.58 16.65
N TRP A 498 -11.87 2.47 15.68
CA TRP A 498 -12.11 3.89 15.85
C TRP A 498 -12.68 4.48 14.57
N CYS A 499 -13.90 5.01 14.63
CA CYS A 499 -14.49 5.78 13.54
C CYS A 499 -14.36 7.28 13.84
N ASN A 500 -13.97 8.06 12.83
CA ASN A 500 -14.03 9.51 12.90
C ASN A 500 -15.51 9.94 13.09
N SER A 501 -15.75 10.99 13.87
CA SER A 501 -17.11 11.42 14.26
C SER A 501 -17.87 12.20 13.18
N TRP A 502 -17.31 12.34 11.97
CA TRP A 502 -17.89 13.10 10.85
C TRP A 502 -18.39 12.19 9.75
#